data_AF-A0A9E3FZY1-F1
#
_entry.id   AF-A0A9E3FZY1-F1
#
_cell.length_a   1.000
_cell.length_b   1.000
_cell.length_c   1.000
_cell.angle_alpha   90.00
_cell.angle_beta   90.00
_cell.angle_gamma   90.00
#
_symmetry.space_group_name_H-M   'P 1'
#
loop_
_entity.id
_entity.type
_entity.pdbx_description
1 polymer ?
#
loop_
_entity_poly.entity_id
_entity_poly.type
_entity_poly.pdbx_seq_one_letter_code
_entity_poly.pdbx_strand_id
1 'polypeptide(L)'
;MNRLFCVLACLLIAGCASLNSDRVGRRNFAIETYFPNPNEARLAEARGREYVNRNGSGAGSGTPYLAIDATLVFPEEIQNLWPKLMNSETTASVFAHGTEDFSLSDFVLYGIVIFDTRSGHLVSAGGYVVAELPPRGEIARFGNYFARFIGS
;
A
#
# COMPACT_ATOMS: atom_id res chain seq x y z
N MET A 1 -2.00 55.44 -5.69
CA MET A 1 -2.11 54.25 -6.57
C MET A 1 -1.35 53.03 -5.99
N ASN A 2 -1.32 52.83 -4.67
CA ASN A 2 -0.50 51.75 -4.03
C ASN A 2 -1.32 50.71 -3.25
N ARG A 3 -2.65 50.79 -3.23
CA ARG A 3 -3.50 49.86 -2.45
C ARG A 3 -4.15 48.74 -3.28
N LEU A 4 -4.17 48.88 -4.60
CA LEU A 4 -4.78 47.88 -5.49
C LEU A 4 -3.85 46.68 -5.77
N PHE A 5 -2.53 46.89 -5.68
CA PHE A 5 -1.54 45.84 -5.97
C PHE A 5 -1.43 44.78 -4.86
N CYS A 6 -1.73 45.12 -3.59
CA CYS A 6 -1.65 44.15 -2.49
C CYS A 6 -2.79 43.13 -2.50
N VAL A 7 -3.98 43.50 -2.99
CA VAL A 7 -5.13 42.58 -3.00
C VAL A 7 -4.98 41.50 -4.07
N LEU A 8 -4.37 41.84 -5.22
CA LEU A 8 -4.12 40.88 -6.30
C LEU A 8 -3.02 39.85 -5.95
N ALA A 9 -2.04 40.25 -5.14
CA ALA A 9 -0.96 39.35 -4.70
C ALA A 9 -1.44 38.28 -3.69
N CYS A 10 -2.45 38.58 -2.85
CA CYS A 10 -3.00 37.60 -1.92
C CYS A 10 -3.87 36.52 -2.61
N LEU A 11 -4.45 36.81 -3.78
CA LEU A 11 -5.25 35.86 -4.54
C LEU A 11 -4.39 34.82 -5.29
N LEU A 12 -3.13 35.15 -5.62
CA LEU A 12 -2.22 34.22 -6.30
C LEU A 12 -1.57 33.19 -5.37
N ILE A 13 -1.54 33.44 -4.04
CA ILE A 13 -0.91 32.52 -3.07
C ILE A 13 -1.94 31.53 -2.48
N ALA A 14 -3.24 31.81 -2.62
CA ALA A 14 -4.30 30.88 -2.21
C ALA A 14 -4.52 29.70 -3.18
N GLY A 15 -3.79 29.64 -4.30
CA GLY A 15 -3.92 28.61 -5.34
C GLY A 15 -3.07 27.35 -5.13
N CYS A 16 -2.21 27.28 -4.11
CA CYS A 16 -1.31 26.13 -3.89
C CYS A 16 -1.83 25.10 -2.85
N ALA A 17 -3.14 25.07 -2.60
CA ALA A 17 -3.75 24.09 -1.69
C ALA A 17 -4.97 23.39 -2.33
N SER A 18 -4.91 23.10 -3.63
CA SER A 18 -5.87 22.18 -4.23
C SER A 18 -5.40 20.74 -4.07
N LEU A 19 -5.87 20.14 -2.96
CA LEU A 19 -6.36 18.76 -2.88
C LEU A 19 -5.53 17.68 -3.61
N ASN A 20 -4.47 17.19 -2.97
CA ASN A 20 -4.38 15.74 -2.83
C ASN A 20 -5.08 15.40 -1.52
N SER A 21 -6.42 15.54 -1.51
CA SER A 21 -7.18 14.89 -0.46
C SER A 21 -6.81 13.43 -0.55
N ASP A 22 -6.20 12.95 0.52
CA ASP A 22 -6.27 11.60 1.05
C ASP A 22 -7.48 10.83 0.52
N ARG A 23 -7.44 10.42 -0.75
CA ARG A 23 -8.10 9.22 -1.19
C ARG A 23 -7.26 8.11 -0.60
N VAL A 24 -7.29 7.99 0.72
CA VAL A 24 -7.09 6.71 1.39
C VAL A 24 -7.99 5.80 0.61
N GLY A 25 -7.38 4.99 -0.26
CA GLY A 25 -8.12 4.10 -1.12
C GLY A 25 -8.92 3.22 -0.19
N ARG A 26 -10.23 3.48 -0.08
CA ARG A 26 -11.13 2.62 0.69
C ARG A 26 -11.11 1.19 0.17
N ARG A 27 -10.65 1.03 -1.06
CA ARG A 27 -10.43 -0.24 -1.73
C ARG A 27 -9.50 -1.12 -0.94
N ASN A 28 -9.97 -2.32 -0.61
CA ASN A 28 -9.15 -3.33 0.02
C ASN A 28 -8.28 -4.02 -1.04
N PHE A 29 -6.96 -3.95 -0.88
CA PHE A 29 -6.00 -4.59 -1.79
C PHE A 29 -5.80 -6.08 -1.49
N ALA A 30 -6.19 -6.53 -0.29
CA ALA A 30 -6.00 -7.92 0.13
C ALA A 30 -6.99 -8.85 -0.60
N ILE A 31 -6.45 -9.88 -1.25
CA ILE A 31 -7.23 -10.94 -1.90
C ILE A 31 -7.23 -12.25 -1.11
N GLU A 32 -6.25 -12.44 -0.23
CA GLU A 32 -6.07 -13.59 0.63
C GLU A 32 -5.14 -13.24 1.81
N THR A 33 -5.10 -14.07 2.82
CA THR A 33 -4.14 -14.07 3.92
C THR A 33 -2.90 -14.89 3.56
N TYR A 34 -1.75 -14.42 4.01
CA TYR A 34 -0.46 -15.06 3.79
C TYR A 34 0.28 -15.18 5.12
N PHE A 35 1.09 -16.23 5.28
CA PHE A 35 1.87 -16.44 6.50
C PHE A 35 3.35 -16.42 6.15
N PRO A 36 4.06 -15.30 6.38
CA PRO A 36 5.48 -15.21 6.10
C PRO A 36 6.28 -16.23 6.88
N ASN A 37 7.28 -16.81 6.22
CA ASN A 37 8.26 -17.62 6.93
C ASN A 37 9.12 -16.71 7.85
N PRO A 38 9.84 -17.28 8.82
CA PRO A 38 10.60 -16.49 9.78
C PRO A 38 11.63 -15.53 9.16
N ASN A 39 12.21 -15.88 8.01
CA ASN A 39 13.18 -15.02 7.32
C ASN A 39 12.52 -13.84 6.63
N GLU A 40 11.39 -14.07 5.95
CA GLU A 40 10.58 -13.02 5.30
C GLU A 40 10.08 -12.02 6.34
N ALA A 41 9.51 -12.51 7.45
CA ALA A 41 9.06 -11.67 8.55
C ALA A 41 10.20 -10.82 9.14
N ARG A 42 11.36 -11.45 9.40
CA ARG A 42 12.54 -10.75 9.95
C ARG A 42 13.06 -9.68 9.00
N LEU A 43 13.11 -9.94 7.70
CA LEU A 43 13.56 -8.97 6.70
C LEU A 43 12.58 -7.80 6.57
N ALA A 44 11.28 -8.08 6.49
CA ALA A 44 10.26 -7.05 6.43
C ALA A 44 10.25 -6.17 7.70
N GLU A 45 10.40 -6.77 8.88
CA GLU A 45 10.50 -6.01 10.14
C GLU A 45 11.75 -5.13 10.19
N ALA A 46 12.88 -5.61 9.65
CA ALA A 46 14.10 -4.82 9.52
C ALA A 46 13.90 -3.61 8.59
N ARG A 47 13.23 -3.79 7.43
CA ARG A 47 12.85 -2.69 6.53
C ARG A 47 11.95 -1.68 7.22
N GLY A 48 10.98 -2.14 8.02
CA GLY A 48 10.08 -1.29 8.80
C GLY A 48 10.85 -0.41 9.79
N ARG A 49 11.75 -1.01 10.57
CA ARG A 49 12.64 -0.26 11.48
C ARG A 49 13.54 0.73 10.74
N GLU A 50 14.14 0.32 9.64
CA GLU A 50 14.98 1.21 8.83
C GLU A 50 14.19 2.40 8.29
N TYR A 51 12.96 2.17 7.82
CA TYR A 51 12.07 3.24 7.39
C TYR A 51 11.77 4.22 8.54
N VAL A 52 11.43 3.71 9.73
CA VAL A 52 11.19 4.56 10.91
C VAL A 52 12.44 5.35 11.28
N ASN A 53 13.62 4.73 11.30
CA ASN A 53 14.88 5.40 11.61
C ASN A 53 15.21 6.52 10.61
N ARG A 54 14.88 6.34 9.33
CA ARG A 54 15.10 7.37 8.30
C ARG A 54 14.10 8.52 8.35
N ASN A 55 12.86 8.26 8.76
CA ASN A 55 11.77 9.23 8.69
C ASN A 55 11.40 9.85 10.05
N GLY A 56 11.97 9.35 11.15
CA GLY A 56 11.74 9.85 12.50
C GLY A 56 10.26 9.86 12.88
N SER A 57 9.82 10.93 13.55
CA SER A 57 8.42 11.12 13.96
C SER A 57 7.43 11.17 12.80
N GLY A 58 7.89 11.43 11.56
CA GLY A 58 7.06 11.47 10.36
C GLY A 58 6.71 10.08 9.80
N ALA A 59 7.38 9.01 10.24
CA ALA A 59 7.21 7.67 9.68
C ALA A 59 5.75 7.16 9.76
N GLY A 60 5.03 7.53 10.82
CA GLY A 60 3.62 7.16 11.05
C GLY A 60 2.62 8.27 10.74
N SER A 61 2.98 9.28 9.93
CA SER A 61 2.04 10.34 9.57
C SER A 61 0.79 9.74 8.92
N GLY A 62 -0.41 10.13 9.36
CA GLY A 62 -1.70 9.62 8.86
C GLY A 62 -2.09 8.21 9.32
N THR A 63 -1.13 7.34 9.65
CA THR A 63 -1.38 6.00 10.22
C THR A 63 -0.12 5.45 10.90
N PRO A 64 -0.22 4.77 12.06
CA PRO A 64 0.92 4.12 12.70
C PRO A 64 1.34 2.80 12.01
N TYR A 65 0.68 2.43 10.90
CA TYR A 65 0.91 1.16 10.23
C TYR A 65 1.64 1.35 8.90
N LEU A 66 2.68 0.55 8.67
CA LEU A 66 3.39 0.44 7.39
C LEU A 66 3.04 -0.89 6.73
N ALA A 67 2.74 -0.86 5.44
CA ALA A 67 2.62 -2.05 4.61
C ALA A 67 3.93 -2.28 3.87
N ILE A 68 4.52 -3.45 4.11
CA ILE A 68 5.87 -3.81 3.66
C ILE A 68 5.78 -5.06 2.80
N ASP A 69 6.46 -5.04 1.65
CA ASP A 69 6.63 -6.22 0.83
C ASP A 69 7.56 -7.21 1.54
N ALA A 70 7.04 -8.41 1.82
CA ALA A 70 7.78 -9.49 2.45
C ALA A 70 8.36 -10.45 1.39
N THR A 71 7.60 -10.79 0.36
CA THR A 71 7.97 -11.80 -0.63
C THR A 71 7.07 -11.75 -1.88
N LEU A 72 7.51 -12.42 -2.94
CA LEU A 72 6.64 -12.75 -4.07
C LEU A 72 5.89 -14.05 -3.74
N VAL A 73 4.60 -14.08 -4.06
CA VAL A 73 3.74 -15.25 -3.88
C VAL A 73 3.42 -15.80 -5.27
N PHE A 74 3.58 -17.11 -5.44
CA PHE A 74 3.28 -17.74 -6.71
C PHE A 74 1.77 -17.98 -6.85
N PRO A 75 1.16 -17.72 -8.02
CA PRO A 75 -0.27 -17.96 -8.27
C PRO A 75 -0.74 -19.37 -7.87
N GLU A 76 0.11 -20.38 -8.07
CA GLU A 76 -0.15 -21.78 -7.78
C GLU A 76 -0.29 -22.06 -6.27
N GLU A 77 0.27 -21.20 -5.41
CA GLU A 77 0.13 -21.29 -3.95
C GLU A 77 -1.26 -20.83 -3.48
N ILE A 78 -2.01 -20.12 -4.32
CA ILE A 78 -3.31 -19.55 -3.97
C ILE A 78 -4.44 -20.42 -4.51
N GLN A 79 -5.03 -21.21 -3.61
CA GLN A 79 -6.24 -21.97 -3.91
C GLN A 79 -7.38 -21.03 -4.34
N ASN A 80 -8.07 -21.38 -5.44
CA ASN A 80 -9.18 -20.60 -6.00
C ASN A 80 -8.81 -19.13 -6.29
N LEU A 81 -7.58 -18.90 -6.81
CA LEU A 81 -7.10 -17.56 -7.14
C LEU A 81 -8.05 -16.80 -8.08
N TRP A 82 -8.53 -17.43 -9.15
CA TRP A 82 -9.37 -16.75 -10.13
C TRP A 82 -10.66 -16.14 -9.55
N PRO A 83 -11.49 -16.88 -8.78
CA PRO A 83 -12.61 -16.28 -8.04
C PRO A 83 -12.20 -15.15 -7.10
N LYS A 84 -11.04 -15.22 -6.44
CA LYS A 84 -10.57 -14.15 -5.54
C LYS A 84 -10.20 -12.89 -6.30
N LEU A 85 -9.53 -13.04 -7.45
CA LEU A 85 -9.22 -11.92 -8.34
C LEU A 85 -10.50 -11.28 -8.87
N MET A 86 -11.49 -12.06 -9.31
CA MET A 86 -12.77 -11.54 -9.82
C MET A 86 -13.57 -10.76 -8.77
N ASN A 87 -13.45 -11.12 -7.49
CA ASN A 87 -14.14 -10.46 -6.38
C ASN A 87 -13.33 -9.34 -5.72
N SER A 88 -12.10 -9.09 -6.18
CA SER A 88 -11.24 -8.06 -5.60
C SER A 88 -11.62 -6.66 -6.10
N GLU A 89 -11.51 -5.68 -5.21
CA GLU A 89 -11.84 -4.28 -5.49
C GLU A 89 -10.77 -3.56 -6.30
N THR A 90 -9.58 -4.17 -6.44
CA THR A 90 -8.41 -3.52 -7.05
C THR A 90 -7.96 -4.17 -8.34
N THR A 91 -8.28 -5.44 -8.59
CA THR A 91 -7.78 -6.24 -9.73
C THR A 91 -8.40 -5.93 -11.09
N ALA A 92 -9.26 -4.90 -11.19
CA ALA A 92 -9.89 -4.55 -12.46
C ALA A 92 -8.86 -4.28 -13.59
N SER A 93 -7.66 -3.80 -13.27
CA SER A 93 -6.63 -3.54 -14.27
C SER A 93 -5.95 -4.83 -14.78
N VAL A 94 -5.94 -5.90 -13.96
CA VAL A 94 -5.50 -7.25 -14.34
C VAL A 94 -6.33 -7.78 -15.51
N PHE A 95 -7.64 -7.48 -15.52
CA PHE A 95 -8.57 -7.94 -16.57
C PHE A 95 -8.65 -7.02 -17.79
N ALA A 96 -8.03 -5.85 -17.76
CA ALA A 96 -8.14 -4.85 -18.82
C ALA A 96 -7.34 -5.21 -20.09
N HIS A 97 -6.42 -6.19 -20.02
CA HIS A 97 -5.49 -6.52 -21.10
C HIS A 97 -6.01 -7.50 -22.17
N GLY A 98 -7.32 -7.78 -22.20
CA GLY A 98 -7.91 -8.65 -23.20
C GLY A 98 -7.70 -10.13 -22.90
N THR A 99 -8.74 -10.93 -23.11
CA THR A 99 -8.83 -12.33 -22.68
C THR A 99 -8.04 -13.32 -23.54
N GLU A 100 -7.34 -12.86 -24.58
CA GLU A 100 -6.76 -13.79 -25.58
C GLU A 100 -5.37 -14.34 -25.18
N ASP A 101 -4.63 -13.68 -24.29
CA ASP A 101 -3.29 -14.12 -23.84
C ASP A 101 -3.09 -14.07 -22.31
N PHE A 102 -4.16 -13.94 -21.51
CA PHE A 102 -4.02 -13.87 -20.05
C PHE A 102 -3.68 -15.25 -19.46
N SER A 103 -2.40 -15.49 -19.16
CA SER A 103 -1.96 -16.61 -18.36
C SER A 103 -1.81 -16.21 -16.90
N LEU A 104 -2.44 -16.96 -15.99
CA LEU A 104 -2.23 -16.81 -14.54
C LEU A 104 -0.76 -17.01 -14.15
N SER A 105 0.03 -17.73 -14.94
CA SER A 105 1.46 -17.96 -14.69
C SER A 105 2.33 -16.70 -14.82
N ASP A 106 1.85 -15.68 -15.54
CA ASP A 106 2.58 -14.43 -15.74
C ASP A 106 2.23 -13.39 -14.66
N PHE A 107 1.37 -13.79 -13.72
CA PHE A 107 0.87 -12.95 -12.66
C PHE A 107 1.77 -13.02 -11.43
N VAL A 108 2.29 -11.87 -10.99
CA VAL A 108 3.08 -11.78 -9.76
C VAL A 108 2.18 -11.32 -8.63
N LEU A 109 2.06 -12.14 -7.58
CA LEU A 109 1.39 -11.76 -6.34
C LEU A 109 2.43 -11.30 -5.32
N TYR A 110 2.02 -10.43 -4.40
CA TYR A 110 2.89 -9.88 -3.38
C TYR A 110 2.37 -10.26 -1.99
N GLY A 111 3.27 -10.77 -1.16
CA GLY A 111 3.02 -11.00 0.27
C GLY A 111 3.33 -9.72 1.05
N ILE A 112 2.31 -9.09 1.59
CA ILE A 112 2.39 -7.84 2.36
C ILE A 112 2.24 -8.14 3.84
N VAL A 113 3.16 -7.64 4.67
CA VAL A 113 3.02 -7.65 6.13
C VAL A 113 2.80 -6.24 6.66
N ILE A 114 2.16 -6.15 7.82
CA ILE A 114 1.86 -4.87 8.46
C ILE A 114 2.77 -4.68 9.67
N PHE A 115 3.50 -3.57 9.69
CA PHE A 115 4.42 -3.17 10.76
C PHE A 115 3.82 -1.99 11.54
N ASP A 116 3.81 -2.06 12.88
CA ASP A 116 3.38 -0.95 13.74
C ASP A 116 4.59 -0.11 14.17
N THR A 117 4.61 1.15 13.75
CA THR A 117 5.70 2.08 14.05
C THR A 117 5.82 2.41 15.53
N ARG A 118 4.79 2.15 16.34
CA ARG A 118 4.79 2.42 17.79
C ARG A 118 5.44 1.29 18.57
N SER A 119 5.16 0.04 18.19
CA SER A 119 5.78 -1.13 18.83
C SER A 119 7.14 -1.48 18.23
N GLY A 120 7.38 -1.10 16.97
CA GLY A 120 8.59 -1.48 16.24
C GLY A 120 8.58 -2.92 15.73
N HIS A 121 7.39 -3.53 15.65
CA HIS A 121 7.19 -4.94 15.30
C HIS A 121 6.06 -5.14 14.29
N LEU A 122 6.02 -6.32 13.66
CA LEU A 122 4.87 -6.74 12.88
C LEU A 122 3.61 -6.88 13.78
N VAL A 123 2.45 -6.48 13.27
CA VAL A 123 1.17 -6.51 14.02
C VAL A 123 0.63 -7.92 14.23
N SER A 124 1.07 -8.87 13.41
CA SER A 124 0.63 -10.26 13.49
C SER A 124 1.65 -11.20 12.83
N ALA A 125 1.51 -12.50 13.08
CA ALA A 125 2.27 -13.54 12.39
C ALA A 125 1.84 -13.74 10.93
N GLY A 126 0.70 -13.18 10.52
CA GLY A 126 0.18 -13.22 9.17
C GLY A 126 0.32 -11.88 8.44
N GLY A 127 0.00 -11.92 7.16
CA GLY A 127 -0.03 -10.82 6.22
C GLY A 127 -1.12 -11.03 5.18
N TYR A 128 -1.01 -10.32 4.07
CA TYR A 128 -2.01 -10.26 3.01
C TYR A 128 -1.36 -10.51 1.66
N VAL A 129 -2.00 -11.33 0.84
CA VAL A 129 -1.67 -11.43 -0.58
C VAL A 129 -2.37 -10.30 -1.31
N VAL A 130 -1.64 -9.60 -2.16
CA VAL A 130 -2.18 -8.57 -3.03
C VAL A 130 -1.78 -8.81 -4.48
N ALA A 131 -2.71 -8.49 -5.36
CA ALA A 131 -2.58 -8.65 -6.81
C ALA A 131 -2.07 -7.38 -7.50
N GLU A 132 -2.30 -6.23 -6.88
CA GLU A 132 -1.81 -4.94 -7.31
C GLU A 132 -1.21 -4.24 -6.09
N LEU A 133 -0.19 -3.42 -6.32
CA LEU A 133 0.43 -2.62 -5.27
C LEU A 133 -0.10 -1.18 -5.33
N PRO A 134 -0.45 -0.57 -4.19
CA PRO A 134 -0.69 0.87 -4.16
C PRO A 134 0.61 1.63 -4.46
N PRO A 135 0.54 2.89 -4.89
CA PRO A 135 1.73 3.74 -5.03
C PRO A 135 2.51 3.87 -3.72
N ARG A 136 3.84 3.91 -3.81
CA ARG A 136 4.72 4.06 -2.63
C ARG A 136 4.40 5.38 -1.91
N GLY A 137 4.25 5.29 -0.60
CA GLY A 137 3.89 6.42 0.25
C GLY A 137 2.38 6.62 0.39
N GLU A 138 1.52 5.96 -0.38
CA GLU A 138 0.07 6.08 -0.19
C GLU A 138 -0.43 5.20 0.97
N ILE A 139 -1.50 5.65 1.62
CA ILE A 139 -2.22 4.87 2.62
C ILE A 139 -3.31 4.06 1.91
N ALA A 140 -3.24 2.75 2.03
CA ALA A 140 -4.18 1.81 1.44
C ALA A 140 -4.72 0.85 2.50
N ARG A 141 -5.86 0.21 2.19
CA ARG A 141 -6.46 -0.80 3.06
C ARG A 141 -5.94 -2.20 2.71
N PHE A 142 -5.47 -2.91 3.73
CA PHE A 142 -5.08 -4.32 3.69
C PHE A 142 -5.85 -5.05 4.79
N GLY A 143 -6.94 -5.72 4.41
CA GLY A 143 -7.86 -6.34 5.37
C GLY A 143 -8.42 -5.32 6.37
N ASN A 144 -7.99 -5.42 7.63
CA ASN A 144 -8.44 -4.54 8.72
C ASN A 144 -7.51 -3.35 8.98
N TYR A 145 -6.39 -3.23 8.26
CA TYR A 145 -5.40 -2.19 8.48
C TYR A 145 -5.44 -1.15 7.37
N PHE A 146 -5.40 0.12 7.75
CA PHE A 146 -5.04 1.22 6.85
C PHE A 146 -3.57 1.50 7.06
N ALA A 147 -2.74 1.16 6.07
CA ALA A 147 -1.29 1.20 6.21
C ALA A 147 -0.65 1.95 5.06
N ARG A 148 0.40 2.70 5.37
CA ARG A 148 1.22 3.39 4.38
C ARG A 148 2.09 2.37 3.67
N PHE A 149 1.92 2.22 2.36
CA PHE A 149 2.73 1.30 1.59
C PHE A 149 4.13 1.85 1.39
N ILE A 150 5.14 1.12 1.85
CA ILE A 150 6.54 1.53 1.70
C ILE A 150 7.32 0.66 0.73
N GLY A 151 6.72 -0.42 0.20
CA GLY A 151 7.38 -1.39 -0.67
C GLY A 151 8.49 -2.18 0.02
N SER A 152 9.42 -2.68 -0.78
CA SER A 152 10.65 -3.34 -0.35
C SER A 152 11.77 -2.37 0.06
#